data_AF-A0A928SDI7-F1
#
_entry.id   AF-A0A928SDI7-F1
#
_cell.length_a   1.000
_cell.length_b   1.000
_cell.length_c   1.000
_cell.angle_alpha   90.00
_cell.angle_beta   90.00
_cell.angle_gamma   90.00
#
_symmetry.space_group_name_H-M   'P 1'
#
loop_
_entity.id
_entity.type
_entity.pdbx_description
1 polymer ?
#
loop_
_entity_poly.entity_id
_entity_poly.type
_entity_poly.pdbx_seq_one_letter_code
_entity_poly.pdbx_strand_id
1 'polypeptide(L)' 'MAGRVLVRGSGDIGSAVAHVLFRAGYAVAIHDIPQPTATRRKMAFTDAIFDGRARLEGVEARRVDNLVQLLLLIIK' A
#
# COMPACT_ATOMS: atom_id res chain seq x y z
N MET A 1 14.77 -10.91 5.67
CA MET A 1 13.63 -10.19 5.05
C MET A 1 13.53 -10.65 3.61
N ALA A 2 12.32 -10.91 3.13
CA ALA A 2 12.12 -11.06 1.69
C ALA A 2 12.37 -9.70 1.01
N GLY A 3 12.57 -9.67 -0.31
CA GLY A 3 13.01 -8.48 -1.05
C GLY A 3 12.06 -7.28 -0.98
N ARG A 4 12.38 -6.23 -1.75
CA ARG A 4 11.52 -5.05 -1.91
C ARG A 4 10.64 -5.22 -3.14
N VAL A 5 9.35 -4.89 -3.03
CA VAL A 5 8.39 -5.00 -4.14
C VAL A 5 7.60 -3.70 -4.29
N LEU A 6 7.44 -3.25 -5.54
CA LEU A 6 6.52 -2.19 -5.91
C LEU A 6 5.29 -2.80 -6.59
N VAL A 7 4.13 -2.58 -6.01
CA VAL A 7 2.83 -2.94 -6.59
C VAL A 7 2.24 -1.72 -7.27
N ARG A 8 1.88 -1.86 -8.55
CA ARG A 8 1.21 -0.80 -9.32
C ARG A 8 -0.31 -0.99 -9.26
N GLY A 9 -1.00 0.05 -8.81
CA GLY A 9 -2.45 0.06 -8.59
C GLY A 9 -2.81 -0.23 -7.13
N SER A 10 -3.61 0.65 -6.53
CA SER A 10 -4.05 0.58 -5.14
C SER A 10 -5.42 -0.06 -4.96
N GLY A 11 -6.17 -0.33 -6.04
CA GLY A 11 -7.49 -0.95 -6.00
C GLY A 11 -7.49 -2.40 -5.51
N ASP A 12 -8.65 -3.06 -5.59
CA ASP A 12 -8.90 -4.39 -5.01
C ASP A 12 -7.78 -5.42 -5.27
N ILE A 13 -7.38 -5.60 -6.54
CA ILE A 13 -6.35 -6.59 -6.93
C ILE A 13 -4.97 -6.20 -6.39
N GLY A 14 -4.53 -4.95 -6.61
CA GLY A 14 -3.21 -4.51 -6.17
C GLY A 14 -3.09 -4.52 -4.65
N SER A 15 -4.16 -4.18 -3.94
CA SER A 15 -4.23 -4.29 -2.48
C SER A 15 -4.14 -5.73 -1.99
N ALA A 16 -4.83 -6.67 -2.63
CA ALA A 16 -4.74 -8.08 -2.26
C ALA A 16 -3.31 -8.62 -2.47
N VAL A 17 -2.68 -8.30 -3.59
CA VAL A 17 -1.28 -8.65 -3.87
C VAL A 17 -0.34 -8.05 -2.82
N ALA A 18 -0.49 -6.76 -2.53
CA ALA A 18 0.32 -6.07 -1.53
C ALA A 18 0.15 -6.69 -0.12
N HIS A 19 -1.08 -7.04 0.25
CA HIS A 19 -1.39 -7.66 1.54
C HIS A 19 -0.70 -9.03 1.69
N VAL A 20 -0.80 -9.88 0.67
CA VAL A 20 -0.15 -11.21 0.67
C VAL A 20 1.37 -11.08 0.73
N LEU A 21 1.97 -10.20 -0.09
CA LEU A 21 3.42 -9.98 -0.09
C LEU A 21 3.93 -9.44 1.25
N PHE A 22 3.21 -8.48 1.85
CA PHE A 22 3.57 -7.93 3.15
C PHE A 22 3.54 -9.01 4.22
N ARG A 23 2.49 -9.84 4.25
CA ARG A 23 2.39 -10.98 5.18
C ARG A 23 3.43 -12.07 4.93
N ALA A 24 3.94 -12.18 3.71
CA ALA A 24 5.06 -13.06 3.36
C ALA A 24 6.44 -12.47 3.71
N GLY A 25 6.50 -11.28 4.33
CA GLY A 25 7.73 -10.68 4.83
C GLY A 25 8.51 -9.84 3.81
N TYR A 26 7.88 -9.44 2.71
CA TYR A 26 8.44 -8.46 1.77
C TYR A 26 8.22 -7.04 2.27
N ALA A 27 9.16 -6.15 1.92
CA ALA A 27 8.94 -4.71 2.04
C ALA A 27 8.14 -4.23 0.81
N VAL A 28 6.89 -3.82 1.03
CA VAL A 28 5.95 -3.49 -0.06
C VAL A 28 5.69 -1.99 -0.13
N ALA A 29 5.77 -1.44 -1.34
CA ALA A 29 5.25 -0.13 -1.70
C ALA A 29 4.12 -0.28 -2.71
N ILE A 30 3.09 0.56 -2.62
CA ILE A 30 1.98 0.62 -3.58
C ILE A 30 2.02 1.99 -4.27
N HIS A 31 1.99 2.02 -5.60
CA HIS A 31 1.96 3.25 -6.38
C HIS A 31 0.70 3.31 -7.24
N ASP A 32 0.05 4.47 -7.26
CA ASP A 32 -1.13 4.73 -8.08
C ASP A 32 -1.14 6.18 -8.58
N ILE A 33 -2.12 6.53 -9.42
CA ILE A 33 -2.39 7.91 -9.80
C ILE A 33 -2.89 8.72 -8.59
N PRO A 34 -2.82 10.07 -8.60
CA PRO A 34 -3.20 10.89 -7.44
C PRO A 34 -4.66 10.76 -6.98
N GLN A 35 -5.57 10.45 -7.90
CA GLN A 35 -7.00 10.25 -7.64
C GLN A 35 -7.47 8.95 -8.32
N PRO A 36 -7.15 7.79 -7.74
CA PRO A 36 -7.56 6.51 -8.32
C PRO A 36 -9.07 6.31 -8.15
N THR A 37 -9.69 5.65 -9.13
CA THR A 37 -11.10 5.28 -9.05
C THR A 37 -11.26 4.05 -8.17
N ALA A 38 -12.08 4.15 -7.13
CA ALA A 38 -12.49 3.02 -6.31
C ALA A 38 -14.02 2.88 -6.35
N THR A 39 -14.52 1.71 -6.76
CA THR A 39 -15.96 1.43 -6.81
C THR A 39 -16.59 1.46 -5.42
N ARG A 40 -15.81 1.18 -4.37
CA ARG A 40 -16.24 1.12 -2.97
C ARG A 40 -15.08 1.46 -2.03
N ARG A 41 -15.42 2.00 -0.86
CA ARG A 41 -14.46 2.33 0.20
C ARG A 41 -14.25 1.14 1.15
N LYS A 42 -13.14 1.17 1.89
CA LYS A 42 -12.74 0.25 2.97
C LYS A 42 -12.47 -1.20 2.57
N MET A 43 -12.30 -1.46 1.28
CA MET A 43 -12.02 -2.79 0.73
C MET A 43 -10.63 -2.91 0.07
N ALA A 44 -9.95 -1.77 -0.09
CA ALA A 44 -8.63 -1.66 -0.70
C ALA A 44 -7.80 -0.60 0.04
N PHE A 45 -6.48 -0.69 -0.09
CA PHE A 45 -5.55 0.31 0.43
C PHE A 45 -5.62 1.64 -0.32
N THR A 46 -6.41 1.74 -1.41
CA THR A 46 -6.74 3.01 -2.06
C THR A 46 -7.17 4.11 -1.10
N ASP A 47 -7.91 3.77 -0.03
CA ASP A 47 -8.31 4.77 0.98
C ASP A 47 -7.12 5.50 1.61
N ALA A 48 -5.93 4.90 1.65
CA ALA A 48 -4.73 5.55 2.17
C ALA A 48 -4.34 6.79 1.34
N ILE A 49 -4.62 6.80 0.03
CA ILE A 49 -4.34 7.95 -0.83
C ILE A 49 -5.17 9.17 -0.39
N PHE A 50 -6.41 8.94 0.02
CA PHE A 50 -7.35 9.99 0.42
C PHE A 50 -7.25 10.34 1.91
N ASP A 51 -7.19 9.34 2.79
CA ASP A 51 -7.27 9.50 4.25
C ASP A 51 -5.89 9.47 4.94
N GLY A 52 -4.81 9.28 4.17
CA GLY A 52 -3.44 9.13 4.67
C GLY A 52 -3.12 7.73 5.22
N ARG A 53 -4.14 6.92 5.54
CA ARG A 53 -4.00 5.53 6.00
C ARG A 53 -5.18 4.66 5.61
N ALA A 54 -4.96 3.37 5.47
CA ALA A 54 -6.01 2.37 5.30
C ALA A 54 -5.64 1.09 6.05
N ARG A 55 -6.62 0.41 6.64
CA ARG A 55 -6.39 -0.83 7.39
C ARG A 55 -7.25 -1.96 6.84
N LEU A 56 -6.61 -3.07 6.51
CA LEU A 56 -7.25 -4.31 6.05
C LEU A 56 -6.65 -5.49 6.82
N GLU A 57 -7.49 -6.26 7.50
CA GLU A 57 -7.10 -7.49 8.21
C GLU A 57 -5.81 -7.36 9.05
N GLY A 58 -5.72 -6.27 9.82
CA GLY A 58 -4.58 -5.99 10.70
C GLY A 58 -3.36 -5.36 10.03
N VAL A 59 -3.30 -5.31 8.70
CA VAL A 59 -2.26 -4.62 7.93
C VAL A 59 -2.67 -3.16 7.70
N GLU A 60 -1.76 -2.23 7.98
CA GLU A 60 -1.97 -0.79 7.76
C GLU A 60 -1.10 -0.32 6.60
N ALA A 61 -1.72 0.25 5.56
CA ALA A 61 -1.05 1.04 4.54
C ALA A 61 -0.99 2.50 4.99
N ARG A 62 0.17 3.14 4.81
CA ARG A 62 0.40 4.56 5.07
C ARG A 62 0.78 5.25 3.79
N ARG A 63 0.14 6.39 3.51
CA ARG A 63 0.54 7.25 2.40
C ARG A 63 1.87 7.93 2.73
N VAL A 64 2.70 8.00 1.71
CA VAL A 64 3.95 8.77 1.70
C VAL A 64 3.97 9.61 0.43
N ASP A 65 4.50 10.82 0.53
CA ASP A 65 4.49 11.78 -0.59
C ASP A 65 5.84 11.86 -1.30
N ASN A 66 6.88 11.20 -0.78
CA ASN A 66 8.21 11.18 -1.37
C ASN A 66 9.00 9.92 -0.98
N LEU A 67 10.10 9.71 -1.71
CA LEU A 67 10.99 8.57 -1.51
C LEU A 67 11.65 8.57 -0.13
N VAL A 68 11.96 9.73 0.46
CA VAL A 68 12.60 9.79 1.78
C VAL A 68 11.66 9.19 2.84
N GLN A 69 10.39 9.60 2.86
CA GLN A 69 9.38 9.03 3.77
C GLN A 69 9.19 7.53 3.55
N LEU A 70 9.17 7.07 2.29
CA LEU A 70 9.06 5.65 1.97
C LEU A 70 10.24 4.86 2.56
N LEU A 71 11.47 5.32 2.31
CA LEU A 71 12.70 4.65 2.75
C LEU A 71 12.75 4.55 4.29
N LEU A 72 12.30 5.59 5.01
CA LEU A 72 12.19 5.54 6.48
C LEU A 72 11.23 4.46 6.99
N LEU A 73 10.20 4.09 6.22
CA LEU A 73 9.24 3.04 6.60
C LEU A 73 9.73 1.63 6.26
N ILE A 74 10.47 1.47 5.16
CA ILE A 74 10.81 0.14 4.62
C ILE A 74 12.24 -0.34 4.90
N ILE A 75 13.12 0.51 5.45
CA ILE A 75 14.52 0.16 5.80
C ILE A 75 14.66 -0.04 7.32
N LYS A 76 13.85 -0.92 7.91
CA LYS A 76 14.15 -1.45 9.25
C LYS A 76 15.08 -2.65 9.16
#